data_AF-A0A3Y9C6P8-F1
#
_entry.id   AF-A0A3Y9C6P8-F1
#
_cell.length_a   1.000
_cell.length_b   1.000
_cell.length_c   1.000
_cell.angle_alpha   90.00
_cell.angle_beta   90.00
_cell.angle_gamma   90.00
#
_symmetry.space_group_name_H-M   'P 1'
#
loop_
_entity.id
_entity.type
_entity.pdbx_description
1 polymer ?
#
loop_
_entity_poly.entity_id
_entity_poly.type
_entity_poly.pdbx_seq_one_letter_code
_entity_poly.pdbx_strand_id
1 'polypeptide(L)'
;MKLKTNTRLLSGLQACLFCVTAFFAQAAQSSTPWQEPDVSTAAINGTPPLADGVTIPVYQGSVQLRSDAANPVDYSAKPSQFSTSDVGSALTLTNPRDAEGDIFAEPPLVWQSERIPSVTLVWADAATPETPLSPQPSANLTFCEQNMAGRHLVVWSQLDTSTAMPPLWLLTRTGVP
;
A
#
# COMPACT_ATOMS: atom_id res chain seq x y z
N MET A 1 30.13 -55.62 -30.36
CA MET A 1 29.97 -54.25 -30.90
C MET A 1 29.53 -53.34 -29.78
N LYS A 2 30.34 -52.33 -29.42
CA LYS A 2 30.02 -51.38 -28.33
C LYS A 2 29.04 -50.34 -28.85
N LEU A 3 27.85 -50.28 -28.26
CA LEU A 3 26.85 -49.26 -28.52
C LEU A 3 27.31 -47.95 -27.85
N LYS A 4 27.61 -46.93 -28.65
CA LYS A 4 28.18 -45.66 -28.20
C LYS A 4 27.04 -44.76 -27.72
N THR A 5 26.84 -44.67 -26.41
CA THR A 5 25.85 -43.77 -25.80
C THR A 5 26.20 -42.33 -26.14
N ASN A 6 25.26 -41.65 -26.80
CA ASN A 6 25.44 -40.32 -27.37
C ASN A 6 25.12 -39.26 -26.29
N THR A 7 26.11 -38.94 -25.46
CA THR A 7 26.00 -38.05 -24.27
C THR A 7 25.68 -36.58 -24.60
N ARG A 8 25.48 -36.22 -25.88
CA ARG A 8 25.16 -34.85 -26.31
C ARG A 8 23.66 -34.55 -26.46
N LEU A 9 22.81 -35.56 -26.36
CA LEU A 9 21.35 -35.39 -26.43
C LEU A 9 20.68 -35.31 -25.05
N LEU A 10 21.35 -35.70 -23.96
CA LEU A 10 20.84 -35.50 -22.60
C LEU A 10 21.17 -34.11 -22.01
N SER A 11 22.08 -33.36 -22.63
CA SER A 11 22.48 -32.01 -22.17
C SER A 11 21.57 -30.89 -22.69
N GLY A 12 20.57 -31.20 -23.52
CA GLY A 12 19.68 -30.21 -24.15
C GLY A 12 18.32 -30.02 -23.49
N LEU A 13 17.99 -30.81 -22.47
CA LEU A 13 16.67 -30.77 -21.81
C LEU A 13 16.71 -30.30 -20.35
N GLN A 14 17.81 -29.67 -19.94
CA GLN A 14 18.02 -29.19 -18.57
C GLN A 14 18.32 -27.69 -18.54
N ALA A 15 17.48 -26.90 -19.21
CA ALA A 15 17.56 -25.43 -19.19
C ALA A 15 16.17 -24.75 -19.23
N CYS A 16 15.12 -25.44 -18.79
CA CYS A 16 13.79 -24.85 -18.58
C CYS A 16 13.25 -25.15 -17.17
N LEU A 17 14.13 -25.12 -16.17
CA LEU A 17 13.69 -24.89 -14.80
C LEU A 17 14.01 -23.42 -14.46
N PHE A 18 13.36 -22.51 -15.18
CA PHE A 18 13.05 -21.20 -14.60
C PHE A 18 12.13 -21.53 -13.44
N CYS A 19 12.70 -21.62 -12.23
CA CYS A 19 11.90 -21.53 -11.02
C CYS A 19 11.17 -20.20 -11.13
N VAL A 20 9.90 -20.24 -11.51
CA VAL A 20 8.97 -19.13 -11.36
C VAL A 20 8.78 -19.00 -9.85
N THR A 21 9.76 -18.41 -9.18
CA THR A 21 9.65 -18.05 -7.77
C THR A 21 8.73 -16.83 -7.75
N ALA A 22 7.45 -17.10 -7.56
CA ALA A 22 6.47 -16.05 -7.43
C ALA A 22 6.86 -15.19 -6.22
N PHE A 23 7.10 -13.91 -6.48
CA PHE A 23 7.32 -12.88 -5.48
C PHE A 23 5.99 -12.20 -5.26
N PHE A 24 5.60 -12.05 -3.99
CA PHE A 24 4.30 -11.50 -3.62
C PHE A 24 4.50 -10.31 -2.71
N ALA A 25 3.81 -9.22 -3.01
CA ALA A 25 3.69 -8.07 -2.13
C ALA A 25 2.25 -7.97 -1.61
N GLN A 26 2.07 -7.70 -0.31
CA GLN A 26 0.77 -7.41 0.29
C GLN A 26 0.76 -5.97 0.78
N ALA A 27 -0.31 -5.23 0.49
CA ALA A 27 -0.51 -3.91 1.09
C ALA A 27 -0.95 -4.09 2.56
N ALA A 28 -0.16 -3.59 3.52
CA ALA A 28 -0.58 -3.57 4.93
C ALA A 28 -1.21 -2.22 5.29
N GLN A 29 -2.20 -2.22 6.18
CA GLN A 29 -2.83 -1.00 6.67
C GLN A 29 -1.93 -0.38 7.75
N SER A 30 -1.61 0.91 7.63
CA SER A 30 -0.95 1.63 8.72
C SER A 30 -1.96 1.81 9.86
N SER A 31 -1.67 1.24 11.03
CA SER A 31 -2.56 1.26 12.20
C SER A 31 -2.33 2.49 13.09
N THR A 32 -2.10 3.67 12.50
CA THR A 32 -1.96 4.89 13.32
C THR A 32 -3.35 5.22 13.91
N PRO A 33 -3.48 5.37 15.24
CA PRO A 33 -4.76 5.72 15.85
C PRO A 33 -5.27 7.03 15.24
N TRP A 34 -6.50 7.00 14.74
CA TRP A 34 -7.22 8.18 14.29
C TRP A 34 -7.33 9.16 15.45
N GLN A 35 -6.89 10.39 15.23
CA GLN A 35 -7.11 11.47 16.18
C GLN A 35 -8.42 12.14 15.79
N GLU A 36 -9.40 12.05 16.67
CA GLU A 36 -10.63 12.82 16.58
C GLU A 36 -10.27 14.29 16.83
N PRO A 37 -10.53 15.22 15.91
CA PRO A 37 -10.27 16.63 16.16
C PRO A 37 -11.07 17.12 17.38
N ASP A 38 -10.44 17.88 18.27
CA ASP A 38 -11.10 18.53 19.43
C ASP A 38 -12.20 19.54 19.03
N VAL A 39 -12.32 19.84 17.73
CA VAL A 39 -13.27 20.78 17.17
C VAL A 39 -14.04 20.08 16.05
N SER A 40 -15.19 19.51 16.41
CA SER A 40 -16.31 19.52 15.48
C SER A 40 -16.61 20.99 15.23
N THR A 41 -16.47 21.44 13.99
CA THR A 41 -17.13 22.65 13.55
C THR A 41 -18.59 22.44 13.88
N ALA A 42 -19.06 23.13 14.94
CA ALA A 42 -20.38 22.88 15.47
C ALA A 42 -21.37 23.12 14.35
N ALA A 43 -22.02 22.02 13.93
CA ALA A 43 -23.04 22.04 12.91
C ALA A 43 -24.04 23.16 13.21
N ILE A 44 -24.62 23.68 12.14
CA ILE A 44 -25.98 24.20 12.25
C ILE A 44 -26.89 22.96 12.42
N ASN A 45 -26.86 22.32 13.60
CA ASN A 45 -27.73 21.24 14.10
C ASN A 45 -27.63 19.81 13.49
N GLY A 46 -26.43 19.22 13.31
CA GLY A 46 -26.25 17.81 12.89
C GLY A 46 -25.10 17.10 13.61
N THR A 47 -25.11 15.76 13.62
CA THR A 47 -24.01 14.93 14.15
C THR A 47 -22.90 14.82 13.09
N PRO A 48 -21.62 14.98 13.45
CA PRO A 48 -20.53 14.77 12.50
C PRO A 48 -20.48 13.35 11.95
N PRO A 49 -20.12 13.15 10.66
CA PRO A 49 -19.86 11.82 10.13
C PRO A 49 -18.63 11.21 10.78
N LEU A 50 -18.60 9.87 10.86
CA LEU A 50 -17.51 9.10 11.46
C LEU A 50 -16.96 8.06 10.49
N ALA A 51 -15.71 7.67 10.69
CA ALA A 51 -15.12 6.48 10.08
C ALA A 51 -14.18 5.81 11.09
N ASP A 52 -14.03 4.50 11.01
CA ASP A 52 -13.09 3.76 11.86
C ASP A 52 -11.63 3.97 11.39
N GLY A 53 -11.46 4.43 10.16
CA GLY A 53 -10.18 4.98 9.71
C GLY A 53 -10.09 5.25 8.22
N VAL A 54 -8.86 5.49 7.76
CA VAL A 54 -8.50 5.66 6.36
C VAL A 54 -7.29 4.80 6.02
N THR A 55 -7.29 4.26 4.82
CA THR A 55 -6.15 3.59 4.21
C THR A 55 -5.60 4.46 3.09
N ILE A 56 -4.29 4.68 3.09
CA ILE A 56 -3.58 5.28 1.97
C ILE A 56 -3.20 4.14 1.01
N PRO A 57 -3.66 4.14 -0.24
CA PRO A 57 -3.42 3.04 -1.17
C PRO A 57 -1.95 2.94 -1.58
N VAL A 58 -1.52 1.71 -1.89
CA VAL A 58 -0.24 1.43 -2.53
C VAL A 58 -0.52 0.96 -3.95
N TYR A 59 0.25 1.47 -4.91
CA TYR A 59 0.17 1.11 -6.31
C TYR A 59 1.47 0.47 -6.79
N GLN A 60 1.38 -0.37 -7.81
CA GLN A 60 2.49 -0.71 -8.68
C GLN A 60 2.18 -0.16 -10.08
N GLY A 61 2.91 0.86 -10.50
CA GLY A 61 2.53 1.65 -11.68
C GLY A 61 1.16 2.30 -11.49
N SER A 62 0.18 1.92 -12.31
CA SER A 62 -1.21 2.40 -12.24
C SER A 62 -2.18 1.44 -11.54
N VAL A 63 -1.71 0.29 -11.08
CA VAL A 63 -2.56 -0.76 -10.49
C VAL A 63 -2.48 -0.67 -8.97
N GLN A 64 -3.63 -0.49 -8.31
CA GLN A 64 -3.72 -0.52 -6.85
C GLN A 64 -3.50 -1.94 -6.35
N LEU A 65 -2.63 -2.10 -5.37
CA LEU A 65 -2.41 -3.36 -4.70
C LEU A 65 -3.59 -3.68 -3.78
N ARG A 66 -3.99 -4.96 -3.81
CA ARG A 66 -4.97 -5.50 -2.89
C ARG A 66 -4.33 -5.71 -1.52
N SER A 67 -5.05 -5.33 -0.46
CA SER A 67 -4.66 -5.61 0.93
C SER A 67 -5.20 -6.95 1.43
N ASP A 68 -6.24 -7.48 0.79
CA ASP A 68 -6.91 -8.74 1.15
C ASP A 68 -6.32 -9.97 0.44
N ALA A 69 -5.33 -9.77 -0.44
CA ALA A 69 -4.73 -10.82 -1.25
C ALA A 69 -3.25 -10.53 -1.55
N ALA A 70 -2.50 -11.60 -1.82
CA ALA A 70 -1.14 -11.49 -2.33
C ALA A 70 -1.15 -10.96 -3.77
N ASN A 71 -0.39 -9.90 -4.04
CA ASN A 71 -0.25 -9.32 -5.37
C ASN A 71 0.99 -9.93 -6.05
N PRO A 72 0.85 -10.57 -7.21
CA PRO A 72 2.01 -11.10 -7.94
C PRO A 72 2.84 -9.93 -8.46
N VAL A 73 4.14 -9.97 -8.17
CA VAL A 73 5.09 -8.94 -8.59
C VAL A 73 6.22 -9.61 -9.35
N ASP A 74 6.58 -9.07 -10.51
CA ASP A 74 7.68 -9.59 -11.32
C ASP A 74 9.02 -9.45 -10.57
N TYR A 75 9.89 -10.44 -10.66
CA TYR A 75 11.20 -10.41 -9.99
C TYR A 75 12.11 -9.28 -10.52
N SER A 76 11.86 -8.83 -11.76
CA SER A 76 12.53 -7.68 -12.38
C SER A 76 11.91 -6.34 -11.99
N ALA A 77 10.83 -6.34 -11.19
CA ALA A 77 10.26 -5.11 -10.67
C ALA A 77 11.24 -4.40 -9.73
N LYS A 78 11.12 -3.07 -9.71
CA LYS A 78 11.92 -2.20 -8.84
C LYS A 78 11.02 -1.58 -7.78
N PRO A 79 11.50 -1.32 -6.56
CA PRO A 79 10.71 -0.60 -5.56
C PRO A 79 10.26 0.79 -6.04
N SER A 80 11.02 1.46 -6.93
CA SER A 80 10.61 2.73 -7.57
C SER A 80 9.36 2.64 -8.44
N GLN A 81 8.93 1.44 -8.82
CA GLN A 81 7.67 1.24 -9.54
C GLN A 81 6.46 1.23 -8.60
N PHE A 82 6.69 1.22 -7.29
CA PHE A 82 5.65 1.31 -6.29
C PHE A 82 5.47 2.76 -5.85
N SER A 83 4.23 3.16 -5.67
CA SER A 83 3.87 4.50 -5.25
C SER A 83 2.69 4.47 -4.29
N THR A 84 2.40 5.62 -3.70
CA THR A 84 1.23 5.84 -2.86
C THR A 84 0.59 7.17 -3.25
N SER A 85 -0.67 7.36 -2.91
CA SER A 85 -1.36 8.64 -3.13
C SER A 85 -2.00 9.09 -1.85
N ASP A 86 -1.55 10.25 -1.39
CA ASP A 86 -1.94 10.98 -0.19
C ASP A 86 -3.02 12.04 -0.47
N VAL A 87 -3.45 12.17 -1.74
CA VAL A 87 -4.56 13.02 -2.14
C VAL A 87 -5.86 12.45 -1.58
N GLY A 88 -6.69 13.30 -0.97
CA GLY A 88 -7.94 12.88 -0.31
C GLY A 88 -8.87 12.02 -1.17
N SER A 89 -8.91 12.23 -2.49
CA SER A 89 -9.69 11.42 -3.43
C SER A 89 -9.19 10.00 -3.66
N ALA A 90 -7.93 9.70 -3.34
CA ALA A 90 -7.36 8.36 -3.43
C ALA A 90 -7.49 7.57 -2.13
N LEU A 91 -7.75 8.27 -1.01
CA LEU A 91 -7.86 7.65 0.31
C LEU A 91 -9.15 6.82 0.41
N THR A 92 -9.06 5.66 1.06
CA THR A 92 -10.20 4.75 1.25
C THR A 92 -10.65 4.73 2.70
N LEU A 93 -11.92 5.03 2.95
CA LEU A 93 -12.51 5.00 4.28
C LEU A 93 -12.79 3.57 4.76
N THR A 94 -12.53 3.33 6.04
CA THR A 94 -12.91 2.11 6.76
C THR A 94 -14.18 2.36 7.55
N ASN A 95 -15.26 1.65 7.20
CA ASN A 95 -16.56 1.71 7.88
C ASN A 95 -17.10 3.15 8.09
N PRO A 96 -17.26 3.95 7.02
CA PRO A 96 -17.83 5.29 7.13
C PRO A 96 -19.31 5.21 7.54
N ARG A 97 -19.71 6.03 8.49
CA ARG A 97 -21.07 6.11 9.05
C ARG A 97 -21.48 7.54 9.26
N ASP A 98 -22.74 7.81 8.99
CA ASP A 98 -23.40 9.08 9.23
C ASP A 98 -24.71 8.80 9.99
N ALA A 99 -24.98 9.54 11.06
CA ALA A 99 -26.13 9.24 11.93
C ALA A 99 -27.45 9.76 11.35
N GLU A 100 -27.38 10.82 10.55
CA GLU A 100 -28.50 11.50 9.92
C GLU A 100 -28.87 10.91 8.55
N GLY A 101 -28.02 10.07 7.97
CA GLY A 101 -28.20 9.47 6.66
C GLY A 101 -27.78 10.39 5.52
N ASP A 102 -26.95 11.40 5.80
CA ASP A 102 -26.35 12.29 4.82
C ASP A 102 -25.48 11.51 3.82
N ILE A 103 -25.41 12.04 2.60
CA ILE A 103 -24.57 11.48 1.54
C ILE A 103 -23.17 12.07 1.69
N PHE A 104 -22.15 11.22 1.77
CA PHE A 104 -20.75 11.64 1.72
C PHE A 104 -20.42 12.46 0.47
N ALA A 105 -19.52 13.45 0.61
CA ALA A 105 -19.03 14.23 -0.52
C ALA A 105 -18.19 13.35 -1.48
N GLU A 106 -17.94 13.86 -2.69
CA GLU A 106 -17.08 13.21 -3.69
C GLU A 106 -16.02 14.21 -4.18
N PRO A 107 -14.74 14.06 -3.78
CA PRO A 107 -14.22 13.09 -2.82
C PRO A 107 -14.66 13.39 -1.37
N PRO A 108 -14.77 12.37 -0.50
CA PRO A 108 -15.27 12.55 0.87
C PRO A 108 -14.21 13.12 1.82
N LEU A 109 -12.95 13.17 1.40
CA LEU A 109 -11.81 13.49 2.26
C LEU A 109 -11.00 14.67 1.74
N VAL A 110 -10.71 15.63 2.63
CA VAL A 110 -9.94 16.85 2.31
C VAL A 110 -9.00 17.19 3.45
N TRP A 111 -7.72 17.46 3.15
CA TRP A 111 -6.75 17.96 4.12
C TRP A 111 -7.01 19.44 4.44
N GLN A 112 -7.17 19.81 5.71
CA GLN A 112 -7.64 21.13 6.16
C GLN A 112 -6.78 22.33 5.68
N SER A 113 -5.51 22.13 5.36
CA SER A 113 -4.59 23.24 5.02
C SER A 113 -3.99 23.14 3.61
N GLU A 114 -4.52 22.27 2.75
CA GLU A 114 -3.85 21.82 1.50
C GLU A 114 -2.41 21.29 1.72
N ARG A 115 -1.99 21.19 2.99
CA ARG A 115 -0.73 20.60 3.41
C ARG A 115 -0.98 19.11 3.40
N ILE A 116 -0.49 18.44 2.37
CA ILE A 116 -0.53 16.99 2.27
C ILE A 116 0.66 16.44 3.07
N PRO A 117 0.46 15.49 3.99
CA PRO A 117 1.57 14.92 4.75
C PRO A 117 2.49 14.13 3.84
N SER A 118 3.80 14.15 4.09
CA SER A 118 4.74 13.29 3.37
C SER A 118 4.44 11.83 3.68
N VAL A 119 4.28 11.00 2.64
CA VAL A 119 4.10 9.55 2.77
C VAL A 119 5.24 8.83 2.08
N THR A 120 5.81 7.83 2.75
CA THR A 120 6.82 6.94 2.18
C THR A 120 6.31 5.51 2.12
N LEU A 121 6.95 4.65 1.33
CA LEU A 121 6.67 3.22 1.32
C LEU A 121 7.69 2.48 2.18
N VAL A 122 7.19 1.62 3.07
CA VAL A 122 7.99 0.77 3.95
C VAL A 122 7.74 -0.69 3.62
N TRP A 123 8.82 -1.46 3.55
CA TRP A 123 8.82 -2.88 3.24
C TRP A 123 9.21 -3.70 4.48
N ALA A 124 8.56 -4.85 4.67
CA ALA A 124 8.92 -5.90 5.63
C ALA A 124 8.74 -7.29 5.00
N ASP A 125 9.27 -8.34 5.63
CA ASP A 125 8.85 -9.70 5.30
C ASP A 125 7.40 -9.92 5.73
N ALA A 126 6.63 -10.62 4.89
CA ALA A 126 5.24 -10.97 5.21
C ALA A 126 5.13 -11.90 6.44
N ALA A 127 6.22 -12.60 6.81
CA ALA A 127 6.27 -13.44 8.01
C ALA A 127 6.45 -12.63 9.32
N THR A 128 7.00 -11.41 9.23
CA THR A 128 7.27 -10.51 10.37
C THR A 128 6.95 -9.06 9.96
N PRO A 129 5.68 -8.76 9.62
CA PRO A 129 5.29 -7.47 9.07
C PRO A 129 5.54 -6.29 10.00
N GLU A 130 5.58 -6.52 11.31
CA GLU A 130 5.90 -5.55 12.35
C GLU A 130 7.39 -5.15 12.42
N THR A 131 8.26 -5.86 11.69
CA THR A 131 9.71 -5.62 11.67
C THR A 131 10.13 -5.13 10.27
N PRO A 132 10.21 -3.80 10.03
CA PRO A 132 10.68 -3.25 8.77
C PRO A 132 12.04 -3.79 8.34
N LEU A 133 12.23 -3.98 7.04
CA LEU A 133 13.54 -4.32 6.48
C LEU A 133 14.56 -3.23 6.81
N SER A 134 15.75 -3.64 7.24
CA SER A 134 16.89 -2.74 7.47
C SER A 134 18.13 -3.33 6.79
N PRO A 135 18.61 -2.73 5.68
CA PRO A 135 18.08 -1.53 5.03
C PRO A 135 16.76 -1.78 4.26
N GLN A 136 16.01 -0.71 3.99
CA GLN A 136 14.91 -0.72 3.01
C GLN A 136 15.47 -1.00 1.60
N PRO A 137 14.68 -1.62 0.70
CA PRO A 137 15.15 -1.96 -0.63
C PRO A 137 15.46 -0.69 -1.44
N SER A 138 16.58 -0.72 -2.16
CA SER A 138 17.01 0.33 -3.07
C SER A 138 16.01 0.50 -4.20
N ALA A 139 15.49 1.72 -4.36
CA ALA A 139 14.51 2.04 -5.38
C ALA A 139 15.01 1.80 -6.82
N ASN A 140 16.33 1.84 -7.05
CA ASN A 140 16.93 1.79 -8.38
C ASN A 140 17.29 0.38 -8.86
N LEU A 141 17.38 -0.58 -7.94
CA LEU A 141 17.68 -1.98 -8.23
C LEU A 141 16.40 -2.80 -8.27
N THR A 142 16.41 -3.87 -9.06
CA THR A 142 15.32 -4.85 -9.06
C THR A 142 15.29 -5.62 -7.74
N PHE A 143 14.15 -6.22 -7.39
CA PHE A 143 14.08 -7.12 -6.23
C PHE A 143 15.02 -8.32 -6.38
N CYS A 144 15.19 -8.83 -7.61
CA CYS A 144 16.12 -9.93 -7.89
C CYS A 144 17.58 -9.54 -7.63
N GLU A 145 18.04 -8.38 -8.11
CA GLU A 145 19.41 -7.88 -7.88
C GLU A 145 19.73 -7.64 -6.39
N GLN A 146 18.68 -7.54 -5.57
CA GLN A 146 18.77 -7.34 -4.13
C GLN A 146 18.57 -8.64 -3.34
N ASN A 147 18.62 -9.80 -3.99
CA ASN A 147 18.40 -11.13 -3.40
C ASN A 147 17.02 -11.28 -2.72
N MET A 148 15.99 -10.61 -3.25
CA MET A 148 14.62 -10.68 -2.71
C MET A 148 13.68 -11.55 -3.55
N ALA A 149 14.16 -12.13 -4.65
CA ALA A 149 13.38 -13.04 -5.49
C ALA A 149 12.84 -14.23 -4.68
N GLY A 150 11.54 -14.52 -4.83
CA GLY A 150 10.86 -15.61 -4.11
C GLY A 150 10.52 -15.33 -2.65
N ARG A 151 10.83 -14.14 -2.11
CA ARG A 151 10.32 -13.71 -0.80
C ARG A 151 8.86 -13.29 -0.90
N HIS A 152 8.16 -13.35 0.22
CA HIS A 152 6.86 -12.71 0.37
C HIS A 152 7.08 -11.47 1.22
N LEU A 153 6.82 -10.30 0.64
CA LEU A 153 6.96 -9.03 1.34
C LEU A 153 5.59 -8.42 1.60
N VAL A 154 5.57 -7.54 2.58
CA VAL A 154 4.50 -6.57 2.79
C VAL A 154 5.06 -5.18 2.51
N VAL A 155 4.23 -4.33 1.94
CA VAL A 155 4.52 -2.92 1.69
C VAL A 155 3.37 -2.08 2.21
N TRP A 156 3.67 -0.97 2.87
CA TRP A 156 2.63 -0.03 3.30
C TRP A 156 3.09 1.40 3.22
N SER A 157 2.12 2.30 3.11
CA SER A 157 2.28 3.73 3.27
C SER A 157 2.59 4.08 4.72
N GLN A 158 3.68 4.79 4.97
CA GLN A 158 4.02 5.35 6.26
C GLN A 158 4.01 6.88 6.17
N LEU A 159 3.15 7.50 6.97
CA LEU A 159 3.11 8.94 7.17
C LEU A 159 4.37 9.39 7.91
N ASP A 160 4.96 10.49 7.46
CA ASP A 160 6.01 11.16 8.20
C ASP A 160 5.41 11.93 9.39
N THR A 161 5.60 11.39 10.58
CA THR A 161 5.14 11.98 11.83
C THR A 161 6.16 12.91 12.48
N SER A 162 7.25 13.26 11.77
CA SER A 162 8.25 14.21 12.29
C SER A 162 7.73 15.65 12.36
N THR A 163 6.67 15.95 11.61
CA THR A 163 5.97 17.24 11.61
C THR A 163 4.53 17.08 12.10
N ALA A 164 3.92 18.19 12.52
CA ALA A 164 2.52 18.17 12.93
C ALA A 164 1.62 17.71 11.77
N MET A 165 0.87 16.63 12.00
CA MET A 165 -0.04 16.05 11.01
C MET A 165 -1.19 17.04 10.73
N PRO A 166 -1.43 17.43 9.47
CA PRO A 166 -2.58 18.24 9.12
C PRO A 166 -3.87 17.45 9.40
N PRO A 167 -4.95 18.09 9.88
CA PRO A 167 -6.23 17.41 10.03
C PRO A 167 -6.80 16.96 8.67
N LEU A 168 -7.36 15.75 8.64
CA LEU A 168 -8.12 15.21 7.51
C LEU A 168 -9.61 15.32 7.83
N TRP A 169 -10.35 16.04 6.99
CA TRP A 169 -11.79 16.20 7.14
C TRP A 169 -12.57 15.18 6.35
N LEU A 170 -13.60 14.60 6.98
CA LEU A 170 -14.62 13.78 6.35
C LEU A 170 -15.86 14.64 6.09
N LEU A 171 -16.25 14.77 4.82
CA LEU A 171 -17.28 15.71 4.38
C LEU A 171 -18.56 14.99 3.95
N THR A 172 -19.72 15.57 4.28
CA THR A 172 -21.02 15.22 3.69
C THR A 172 -21.48 16.33 2.73
N ARG A 173 -22.46 16.02 1.86
CA ARG A 173 -23.02 16.98 0.89
C ARG A 173 -23.99 17.99 1.50
N THR A 174 -24.62 17.62 2.61
CA THR A 174 -25.79 18.29 3.19
C THR A 174 -25.52 18.87 4.57
N GLY A 175 -24.52 18.36 5.28
CA GLY A 175 -23.90 18.99 6.45
C GLY A 175 -22.64 19.73 6.03
N VAL A 176 -22.66 21.06 6.13
CA VAL A 176 -21.40 21.82 6.13
C VAL A 176 -20.67 21.41 7.42
N PRO A 177 -19.38 21.05 7.36
CA PRO A 177 -18.65 20.46 8.46
C PRO A 177 -18.82 21.22 9.76
#